data_AF-V5FUP2-F1
#
_entry.id   AF-V5FUP2-F1
#
_cell.length_a   1.000
_cell.length_b   1.000
_cell.length_c   1.000
_cell.angle_alpha   90.00
_cell.angle_beta   90.00
_cell.angle_gamma   90.00
#
_symmetry.space_group_name_H-M   'P 1'
#
loop_
_entity.id
_entity.type
_entity.pdbx_description
1 polymer ?
#
loop_
_entity_poly.entity_id
_entity_poly.type
_entity_poly.pdbx_seq_one_letter_code
_entity_poly.pdbx_strand_id
1 'polypeptide(L)'
;KVSDAVQDILVEISDGDLPKLLQMYEKHKGWVPHVYSVILTGIEWRKKKKEKYTTFLSPNSCWKEDGTFLVVLTHYSFDLFCFSLDDSGKNIYEGIKETNRFEADDCKDKILFLYAIHNKFYPIVAKAVREKGINLSIDDHCHMFSIPQEEALKFDTDFRCPPDVYIKQLDKSYANFINSIWPHRYEDSEIHRTFNRDERLLRSIFKINR
;
A
#
# COMPACT_ATOMS: atom_id res chain seq x y z
N LYS A 1 -1.87 -20.35 35.12
CA LYS A 1 -2.54 -19.09 34.70
C LYS A 1 -2.15 -18.86 33.26
N VAL A 2 -3.02 -19.21 32.32
CA VAL A 2 -2.88 -18.82 30.92
C VAL A 2 -3.04 -17.31 30.93
N SER A 3 -2.03 -16.55 30.53
CA SER A 3 -2.20 -15.12 30.31
C SER A 3 -3.17 -14.98 29.14
N ASP A 4 -4.36 -14.44 29.39
CA ASP A 4 -5.23 -13.98 28.32
C ASP A 4 -4.43 -12.94 27.53
N ALA A 5 -3.85 -13.35 26.40
CA ALA A 5 -3.20 -12.43 25.50
C ALA A 5 -4.29 -11.48 25.01
N VAL A 6 -4.23 -10.22 25.45
CA VAL A 6 -5.15 -9.18 25.00
C VAL A 6 -5.09 -9.18 23.48
N GLN A 7 -6.20 -9.53 22.85
CA GLN A 7 -6.30 -9.58 21.40
C GLN A 7 -6.13 -8.16 20.86
N ASP A 8 -5.25 -8.01 19.88
CA ASP A 8 -5.00 -6.71 19.23
C ASP A 8 -6.27 -6.18 18.57
N ILE A 9 -6.46 -4.85 18.60
CA ILE A 9 -7.59 -4.20 17.92
C ILE A 9 -7.52 -4.37 16.40
N LEU A 10 -6.31 -4.39 15.81
CA LEU A 10 -6.13 -4.60 14.38
C LEU A 10 -6.20 -6.09 14.07
N VAL A 11 -7.30 -6.49 13.44
CA VAL A 11 -7.52 -7.88 13.02
C VAL A 11 -7.34 -8.02 11.52
N GLU A 12 -6.77 -9.16 11.08
CA GLU A 12 -6.58 -9.44 9.66
C GLU A 12 -7.91 -9.63 8.93
N ILE A 13 -8.02 -9.00 7.76
CA ILE A 13 -9.13 -9.20 6.84
C ILE A 13 -8.83 -10.46 6.03
N SER A 14 -9.71 -11.46 6.14
CA SER A 14 -9.53 -12.74 5.48
C SER A 14 -9.57 -12.63 3.94
N ASP A 15 -8.95 -13.59 3.26
CA ASP A 15 -8.98 -13.68 1.80
C ASP A 15 -10.41 -13.76 1.22
N GLY A 16 -11.33 -14.39 1.96
CA GLY A 16 -12.75 -14.47 1.58
C GLY A 16 -13.52 -13.16 1.80
N ASP A 17 -12.98 -12.25 2.60
CA ASP A 17 -13.59 -10.97 2.95
C ASP A 17 -13.05 -9.80 2.13
N LEU A 18 -11.80 -9.87 1.64
CA LEU A 18 -11.23 -8.84 0.76
C LEU A 18 -12.09 -8.53 -0.47
N PRO A 19 -12.72 -9.51 -1.17
CA PRO A 19 -13.65 -9.21 -2.25
C PRO A 19 -14.88 -8.40 -1.81
N LYS A 20 -15.35 -8.59 -0.57
CA LYS A 20 -16.48 -7.82 -0.02
C LYS A 20 -16.06 -6.38 0.25
N LEU A 21 -14.87 -6.20 0.84
CA LEU A 21 -14.27 -4.87 1.00
C LEU A 21 -14.11 -4.17 -0.36
N LEU A 22 -13.57 -4.87 -1.37
CA LEU A 22 -13.41 -4.34 -2.73
C LEU A 22 -14.75 -3.86 -3.31
N GLN A 23 -15.81 -4.65 -3.12
CA GLN A 23 -17.15 -4.30 -3.59
C GLN A 23 -17.68 -3.00 -2.96
N MET A 24 -17.37 -2.73 -1.69
CA MET A 24 -17.73 -1.46 -1.05
C MET A 24 -17.09 -0.28 -1.78
N TYR A 25 -15.82 -0.42 -2.17
CA TYR A 25 -15.06 0.63 -2.86
C TYR A 25 -15.33 0.74 -4.37
N GLU A 26 -16.04 -0.21 -4.97
CA GLU A 26 -16.39 -0.22 -6.40
C GLU A 26 -17.07 1.09 -6.84
N LYS A 27 -18.01 1.59 -6.03
CA LYS A 27 -18.78 2.83 -6.31
C LYS A 27 -17.93 4.10 -6.15
N HIS A 28 -16.75 4.00 -5.55
CA HIS A 28 -15.87 5.12 -5.24
C HIS A 28 -14.63 5.20 -6.14
N LYS A 29 -14.53 4.35 -7.17
CA LYS A 29 -13.42 4.33 -8.14
C LYS A 29 -13.13 5.68 -8.81
N GLY A 30 -14.16 6.49 -9.06
CA GLY A 30 -14.00 7.81 -9.67
C GLY A 30 -13.36 8.84 -8.73
N TRP A 31 -13.48 8.63 -7.41
CA TRP A 31 -12.94 9.54 -6.40
C TRP A 31 -11.58 9.05 -5.88
N VAL A 32 -11.49 7.76 -5.55
CA VAL A 32 -10.29 7.16 -4.94
C VAL A 32 -9.86 5.89 -5.68
N PRO A 33 -9.45 5.99 -6.96
CA PRO A 33 -9.07 4.85 -7.77
C PRO A 33 -7.89 4.06 -7.16
N HIS A 34 -6.98 4.75 -6.47
CA HIS A 34 -5.83 4.12 -5.82
C HIS A 34 -6.23 3.19 -4.67
N VAL A 35 -7.26 3.53 -3.88
CA VAL A 35 -7.77 2.68 -2.78
C VAL A 35 -8.33 1.38 -3.33
N TYR A 36 -9.16 1.48 -4.37
CA TYR A 36 -9.68 0.31 -5.07
C TYR A 36 -8.54 -0.54 -5.65
N SER A 37 -7.55 0.10 -6.27
CA SER A 37 -6.40 -0.59 -6.87
C SER A 37 -5.55 -1.36 -5.84
N VAL A 38 -5.33 -0.79 -4.65
CA VAL A 38 -4.61 -1.45 -3.54
C VAL A 38 -5.31 -2.73 -3.13
N ILE A 39 -6.63 -2.70 -2.91
CA ILE A 39 -7.40 -3.89 -2.52
C ILE A 39 -7.40 -4.94 -3.65
N LEU A 40 -7.66 -4.52 -4.89
CA LEU A 40 -7.66 -5.42 -6.05
C LEU A 40 -6.29 -6.10 -6.20
N THR A 41 -5.22 -5.34 -6.05
CA THR A 41 -3.85 -5.85 -6.09
C THR A 41 -3.58 -6.86 -4.99
N GLY A 42 -3.99 -6.56 -3.75
CA GLY A 42 -3.84 -7.47 -2.62
C GLY A 42 -4.51 -8.82 -2.88
N ILE A 43 -5.73 -8.81 -3.42
CA ILE A 43 -6.46 -10.01 -3.82
C ILE A 43 -5.68 -10.79 -4.88
N GLU A 44 -5.19 -10.11 -5.92
CA GLU A 44 -4.48 -10.76 -7.03
C GLU A 44 -3.12 -11.35 -6.60
N TRP A 45 -2.42 -10.73 -5.65
CA TRP A 45 -1.18 -11.28 -5.12
C TRP A 45 -1.43 -12.49 -4.23
N ARG A 46 -2.45 -12.45 -3.37
CA ARG A 46 -2.89 -13.58 -2.53
C ARG A 46 -3.23 -14.81 -3.35
N LYS A 47 -3.99 -14.64 -4.43
CA LYS A 47 -4.30 -15.74 -5.38
C LYS A 47 -3.05 -16.40 -5.96
N LYS A 48 -1.95 -15.66 -6.07
CA LYS A 48 -0.70 -16.12 -6.68
C LYS A 48 0.38 -16.49 -5.68
N LYS A 49 0.10 -16.41 -4.38
CA LYS A 49 1.05 -16.67 -3.29
C LYS A 49 2.29 -15.78 -3.37
N LYS A 50 2.07 -14.49 -3.68
CA LYS A 50 3.13 -13.47 -3.81
C LYS A 50 3.09 -12.40 -2.71
N GLU A 51 2.17 -12.52 -1.77
CA GLU A 51 1.90 -11.66 -0.63
C GLU A 51 2.89 -11.86 0.53
N LYS A 52 4.19 -11.93 0.27
CA LYS A 52 5.14 -12.29 1.34
C LYS A 52 5.24 -11.30 2.50
N TYR A 53 4.82 -10.04 2.30
CA TYR A 53 5.06 -8.95 3.25
C TYR A 53 3.86 -8.02 3.45
N THR A 54 2.67 -8.34 2.93
CA THR A 54 1.51 -7.42 2.93
C THR A 54 0.33 -8.00 3.70
N THR A 55 -0.11 -7.28 4.73
CA THR A 55 -1.26 -7.65 5.56
C THR A 55 -2.35 -6.59 5.49
N PHE A 56 -3.59 -7.03 5.22
CA PHE A 56 -4.77 -6.18 5.29
C PHE A 56 -5.40 -6.31 6.67
N LEU A 57 -5.57 -5.20 7.37
CA LEU A 57 -6.03 -5.15 8.76
C LEU A 57 -7.25 -4.24 8.86
N SER A 58 -8.06 -4.44 9.90
CA SER A 58 -9.15 -3.54 10.25
C SER A 58 -9.34 -3.49 11.76
N PRO A 59 -9.57 -2.31 12.36
CA PRO A 59 -9.90 -2.19 13.77
C PRO A 59 -11.19 -2.93 14.10
N ASN A 60 -11.15 -3.96 14.93
CA ASN A 60 -12.31 -4.76 15.38
C ASN A 60 -13.25 -5.21 14.24
N SER A 61 -12.71 -5.46 13.04
CA SER A 61 -13.50 -5.77 11.83
C SER A 61 -14.53 -4.69 11.42
N CYS A 62 -14.33 -3.42 11.79
CA CYS A 62 -15.25 -2.34 11.46
C CYS A 62 -15.38 -2.10 9.95
N TRP A 63 -14.44 -2.61 9.14
CA TRP A 63 -14.50 -2.56 7.67
C TRP A 63 -15.84 -3.03 7.08
N LYS A 64 -16.55 -3.95 7.77
CA LYS A 64 -17.86 -4.46 7.35
C LYS A 64 -18.94 -3.38 7.33
N GLU A 65 -18.76 -2.34 8.14
CA GLU A 65 -19.71 -1.25 8.34
C GLU A 65 -19.27 0.01 7.58
N ASP A 66 -18.00 0.40 7.72
CA ASP A 66 -17.49 1.69 7.28
C ASP A 66 -16.37 1.61 6.24
N GLY A 67 -16.00 0.40 5.82
CA GLY A 67 -14.92 0.18 4.88
C GLY A 67 -13.53 0.57 5.41
N THR A 68 -13.35 0.83 6.70
CA THR A 68 -12.06 1.19 7.28
C THR A 68 -11.10 0.01 7.24
N PHE A 69 -9.97 0.20 6.56
CA PHE A 69 -8.90 -0.78 6.53
C PHE A 69 -7.52 -0.11 6.56
N LEU A 70 -6.55 -0.86 7.05
CA LEU A 70 -5.13 -0.54 7.04
C LEU A 70 -4.42 -1.61 6.20
N VAL A 71 -3.34 -1.22 5.54
CA VAL A 71 -2.42 -2.13 4.88
C VAL A 71 -1.04 -1.90 5.45
N VAL A 72 -0.44 -2.98 5.94
CA VAL A 72 0.90 -3.00 6.48
C VAL A 72 1.81 -3.74 5.51
N LEU A 73 2.94 -3.13 5.15
CA LEU A 73 4.03 -3.76 4.41
C LEU A 73 5.28 -3.85 5.31
N THR A 74 5.76 -5.07 5.59
CA THR A 74 6.89 -5.31 6.52
C THR A 74 8.11 -5.93 5.86
N HIS A 75 8.52 -5.42 4.70
CA HIS A 75 9.75 -5.85 4.04
C HIS A 75 10.98 -5.16 4.66
N TYR A 76 11.42 -4.05 4.07
CA TYR A 76 12.59 -3.26 4.52
C TYR A 76 12.18 -2.22 5.57
N SER A 77 11.10 -1.51 5.28
CA SER A 77 10.42 -0.55 6.15
C SER A 77 9.14 -1.15 6.71
N PHE A 78 8.51 -0.38 7.60
CA PHE A 78 7.14 -0.58 8.04
C PHE A 78 6.26 0.45 7.32
N ASP A 79 5.71 0.08 6.16
CA ASP A 79 4.84 1.00 5.41
C ASP A 79 3.40 0.82 5.86
N LEU A 80 2.74 1.94 6.16
CA LEU A 80 1.35 2.00 6.55
C LEU A 80 0.56 2.78 5.50
N PHE A 81 -0.44 2.12 4.93
CA PHE A 81 -1.51 2.75 4.17
C PHE A 81 -2.82 2.56 4.93
N CYS A 82 -3.74 3.52 4.86
CA CYS A 82 -5.08 3.36 5.41
C CYS A 82 -6.12 4.19 4.66
N PHE A 83 -7.36 3.72 4.69
CA PHE A 83 -8.50 4.47 4.17
C PHE A 83 -9.80 4.05 4.86
N SER A 84 -10.81 4.92 4.80
CA SER A 84 -12.16 4.67 5.30
C SER A 84 -13.21 5.33 4.40
N LEU A 85 -14.40 4.73 4.32
CA LEU A 85 -15.59 5.39 3.77
C LEU A 85 -16.33 6.23 4.82
N ASP A 86 -15.99 6.06 6.11
CA ASP A 86 -16.40 6.99 7.16
C ASP A 86 -15.51 8.24 7.17
N ASP A 87 -16.18 9.39 7.19
CA ASP A 87 -15.56 10.70 7.11
C ASP A 87 -14.90 11.11 8.42
N SER A 88 -15.30 10.52 9.55
CA SER A 88 -14.78 10.90 10.87
C SER A 88 -13.33 10.45 11.08
N GLY A 89 -12.91 9.36 10.43
CA GLY A 89 -11.59 8.75 10.65
C GLY A 89 -11.40 8.18 12.06
N LYS A 90 -12.47 8.05 12.85
CA LYS A 90 -12.43 7.56 14.24
C LYS A 90 -11.78 6.18 14.34
N ASN A 91 -12.21 5.24 13.49
CA ASN A 91 -11.67 3.88 13.51
C ASN A 91 -10.20 3.84 13.08
N ILE A 92 -9.77 4.70 12.16
CA ILE A 92 -8.34 4.84 11.81
C ILE A 92 -7.54 5.31 13.03
N TYR A 93 -8.03 6.36 13.72
CA TYR A 93 -7.38 6.89 14.91
C TYR A 93 -7.25 5.84 16.02
N GLU A 94 -8.37 5.21 16.40
CA GLU A 94 -8.40 4.19 17.45
C GLU A 94 -7.55 2.98 17.07
N GLY A 95 -7.63 2.52 15.82
CA GLY A 95 -6.81 1.41 15.32
C GLY A 95 -5.32 1.67 15.43
N ILE A 96 -4.85 2.86 15.07
CA ILE A 96 -3.42 3.22 15.18
C ILE A 96 -3.02 3.41 16.64
N LYS A 97 -3.87 4.02 17.47
CA LYS A 97 -3.52 4.37 18.85
C LYS A 97 -3.45 3.14 19.76
N GLU A 98 -4.42 2.23 19.63
CA GLU A 98 -4.62 1.13 20.58
C GLU A 98 -3.95 -0.18 20.13
N THR A 99 -3.48 -0.28 18.89
CA THR A 99 -2.80 -1.50 18.41
C THR A 99 -1.45 -1.70 19.10
N ASN A 100 -1.08 -2.95 19.36
CA ASN A 100 0.27 -3.39 19.73
C ASN A 100 1.07 -3.89 18.50
N ARG A 101 0.49 -3.79 17.29
CA ARG A 101 1.12 -4.27 16.05
C ARG A 101 2.40 -3.51 15.70
N PHE A 102 2.54 -2.28 16.18
CA PHE A 102 3.70 -1.43 15.87
C PHE A 102 4.92 -1.84 16.72
N GLU A 103 4.66 -2.51 17.84
CA GLU A 103 5.63 -3.05 18.78
C GLU A 103 5.97 -4.53 18.49
N ALA A 104 5.34 -5.15 17.48
CA ALA A 104 5.63 -6.51 17.04
C ALA A 104 7.01 -6.63 16.39
N ASP A 105 7.67 -7.77 16.51
CA ASP A 105 9.08 -7.96 16.08
C ASP A 105 9.36 -7.63 14.60
N ASP A 106 8.38 -7.75 13.71
CA ASP A 106 8.51 -7.44 12.29
C ASP A 106 8.31 -5.95 11.95
N CYS A 107 7.93 -5.13 12.94
CA CYS A 107 7.71 -3.68 12.86
C CYS A 107 8.63 -2.90 13.81
N LYS A 108 8.85 -3.45 15.01
CA LYS A 108 9.68 -2.88 16.06
C LYS A 108 11.08 -2.63 15.50
N ASP A 109 11.58 -1.42 15.67
CA ASP A 109 12.86 -0.92 15.15
C ASP A 109 12.90 -0.61 13.64
N LYS A 110 11.81 -0.81 12.89
CA LYS A 110 11.71 -0.35 11.49
C LYS A 110 11.24 1.10 11.41
N ILE A 111 11.69 1.77 10.36
CA ILE A 111 11.20 3.11 10.02
C ILE A 111 9.75 3.00 9.53
N LEU A 112 8.84 3.71 10.21
CA LEU A 112 7.45 3.86 9.78
C LEU A 112 7.36 4.83 8.60
N PHE A 113 6.81 4.36 7.48
CA PHE A 113 6.45 5.19 6.34
C PHE A 113 4.93 5.28 6.21
N LEU A 114 4.41 6.50 6.31
CA LEU A 114 3.00 6.79 6.00
C LEU A 114 2.85 6.88 4.48
N TYR A 115 2.46 5.77 3.85
CA TYR A 115 2.47 5.63 2.40
C TYR A 115 1.13 6.05 1.79
N ALA A 116 1.14 7.10 0.96
CA ALA A 116 -0.01 7.58 0.20
C ALA A 116 -1.28 7.80 1.05
N ILE A 117 -1.11 8.29 2.29
CA ILE A 117 -2.24 8.62 3.16
C ILE A 117 -3.02 9.77 2.54
N HIS A 118 -4.31 9.55 2.29
CA HIS A 118 -5.17 10.57 1.71
C HIS A 118 -5.26 11.80 2.64
N ASN A 119 -5.18 13.01 2.07
CA ASN A 119 -5.13 14.28 2.83
C ASN A 119 -6.24 14.43 3.87
N LYS A 120 -7.42 13.87 3.57
CA LYS A 120 -8.56 13.81 4.50
C LYS A 120 -8.22 13.14 5.84
N PHE A 121 -7.43 12.07 5.81
CA PHE A 121 -7.10 11.27 6.99
C PHE A 121 -5.71 11.57 7.55
N TYR A 122 -4.85 12.25 6.79
CA TYR A 122 -3.48 12.56 7.22
C TYR A 122 -3.39 13.25 8.59
N PRO A 123 -4.17 14.30 8.90
CA PRO A 123 -4.11 14.94 10.23
C PRO A 123 -4.44 13.97 11.37
N ILE A 124 -5.37 13.04 11.14
CA ILE A 124 -5.82 12.04 12.10
C ILE A 124 -4.74 10.97 12.31
N VAL A 125 -4.21 10.43 11.22
CA VAL A 125 -3.13 9.44 11.22
C VAL A 125 -1.89 10.01 11.90
N ALA A 126 -1.46 11.20 11.49
CA ALA A 126 -0.27 11.84 12.04
C ALA A 126 -0.43 12.17 13.53
N LYS A 127 -1.64 12.51 13.98
CA LYS A 127 -1.94 12.67 15.41
C LYS A 127 -1.82 11.33 16.16
N ALA A 128 -2.49 10.27 15.69
CA ALA A 128 -2.48 8.97 16.34
C ALA A 128 -1.06 8.39 16.46
N VAL A 129 -0.26 8.50 15.41
CA VAL A 129 1.13 8.04 15.37
C VAL A 129 2.01 8.80 16.37
N ARG A 130 1.87 10.14 16.46
CA ARG A 130 2.61 10.96 17.43
C ARG A 130 2.20 10.65 18.88
N GLU A 131 0.92 10.41 19.13
CA GLU A 131 0.44 10.00 20.47
C GLU A 131 0.96 8.62 20.88
N LYS A 132 1.29 7.75 19.91
CA LYS A 132 2.06 6.51 20.14
C LYS A 132 3.55 6.73 20.42
N GLY A 133 4.02 7.97 20.42
CA GLY A 133 5.43 8.30 20.65
C GLY A 133 6.32 8.18 19.42
N ILE A 134 5.75 8.02 18.21
CA ILE A 134 6.51 7.93 16.97
C ILE A 134 6.63 9.32 16.34
N ASN A 135 7.87 9.76 16.14
CA ASN A 135 8.16 11.04 15.51
C ASN A 135 8.12 10.94 13.98
N LEU A 136 7.33 11.82 13.36
CA LEU A 136 7.28 11.99 11.91
C LEU A 136 8.17 13.16 11.51
N SER A 137 9.21 12.92 10.72
CA SER A 137 10.25 13.92 10.40
C SER A 137 10.21 14.43 8.96
N ILE A 138 9.58 13.71 8.04
CA ILE A 138 9.49 14.05 6.61
C ILE A 138 8.01 13.98 6.21
N ASP A 139 7.55 15.01 5.52
CA ASP A 139 6.19 15.14 5.02
C ASP A 139 6.25 15.62 3.57
N ASP A 140 6.08 14.68 2.64
CA ASP A 140 6.15 14.93 1.20
C ASP A 140 4.78 14.74 0.56
N HIS A 141 4.31 15.79 -0.11
CA HIS A 141 3.04 15.76 -0.82
C HIS A 141 3.20 15.10 -2.19
N CYS A 142 2.40 14.05 -2.43
CA CYS A 142 2.34 13.35 -3.71
C CYS A 142 1.03 13.65 -4.43
N HIS A 143 1.11 13.87 -5.74
CA HIS A 143 -0.07 13.92 -6.61
C HIS A 143 -0.33 12.54 -7.23
N MET A 144 -1.54 12.03 -7.06
CA MET A 144 -1.98 10.80 -7.70
C MET A 144 -2.68 11.14 -9.02
N PHE A 145 -2.16 10.63 -10.13
CA PHE A 145 -2.78 10.78 -11.44
C PHE A 145 -3.41 9.45 -11.87
N SER A 146 -4.59 9.53 -12.48
CA SER A 146 -5.28 8.38 -13.06
C SER A 146 -5.71 8.70 -14.48
N ILE A 147 -5.63 7.71 -15.36
CA ILE A 147 -6.14 7.79 -16.72
C ILE A 147 -7.13 6.63 -16.95
N PRO A 148 -8.25 6.85 -17.68
CA PRO A 148 -9.16 5.77 -18.05
C PRO A 148 -8.45 4.68 -18.86
N GLN A 149 -8.96 3.45 -18.77
CA GLN A 149 -8.40 2.31 -19.51
C GLN A 149 -8.40 2.53 -21.02
N GLU A 150 -9.52 3.01 -21.56
CA GLU A 150 -9.66 3.26 -23.00
C GLU A 150 -8.62 4.27 -23.51
N GLU A 151 -8.33 5.31 -22.74
CA GLU A 151 -7.29 6.29 -23.06
C GLU A 151 -5.88 5.72 -22.89
N ALA A 152 -5.65 4.90 -21.86
CA ALA A 152 -4.36 4.24 -21.65
C ALA A 152 -3.99 3.29 -22.79
N LEU A 153 -4.98 2.64 -23.42
CA LEU A 153 -4.76 1.72 -24.54
C LEU A 153 -4.29 2.43 -25.82
N LYS A 154 -4.55 3.74 -25.97
CA LYS A 154 -4.07 4.52 -27.12
C LYS A 154 -2.55 4.70 -27.15
N PHE A 155 -1.87 4.56 -26.00
CA PHE A 155 -0.41 4.58 -25.98
C PHE A 155 0.22 3.40 -26.72
N ASP A 156 -0.46 2.25 -26.79
CA ASP A 156 0.04 1.10 -27.54
C ASP A 156 -0.10 1.29 -29.07
N THR A 157 -1.00 2.18 -29.53
CA THR A 157 -1.26 2.42 -30.96
C THR A 157 -0.57 3.66 -31.52
N ASP A 158 -0.48 4.73 -30.71
CA ASP A 158 -0.08 6.06 -31.21
C ASP A 158 1.37 6.40 -30.85
N PHE A 159 1.98 5.68 -29.90
CA PHE A 159 3.36 5.92 -29.50
C PHE A 159 4.33 5.44 -30.59
N ARG A 160 5.12 6.38 -31.14
CA ARG A 160 6.22 6.09 -32.06
C ARG A 160 7.55 6.22 -31.34
N CYS A 161 8.22 5.10 -31.13
CA CYS A 161 9.57 5.06 -30.60
C CYS A 161 10.53 5.75 -31.60
N PRO A 162 11.31 6.77 -31.19
CA PRO A 162 12.30 7.39 -32.07
C PRO A 162 13.30 6.35 -32.62
N PRO A 163 13.83 6.53 -33.84
CA PRO A 163 14.62 5.50 -34.54
C PRO A 163 15.98 5.19 -33.88
N ASP A 164 16.47 6.07 -33.00
CA ASP A 164 17.73 5.98 -32.29
C ASP A 164 17.62 5.28 -30.92
N VAL A 165 16.41 4.92 -30.50
CA VAL A 165 16.14 4.20 -29.25
C VAL A 165 15.22 3.01 -29.50
N TYR A 166 15.10 2.14 -28.50
CA TYR A 166 14.20 1.00 -28.56
C TYR A 166 13.51 0.77 -27.22
N ILE A 167 12.31 0.20 -27.27
CA ILE A 167 11.58 -0.27 -26.09
C ILE A 167 11.70 -1.78 -26.02
N LYS A 168 12.08 -2.29 -24.85
CA LYS A 168 12.01 -3.72 -24.54
C LYS A 168 11.49 -3.95 -23.13
N GLN A 169 11.08 -5.17 -22.86
CA GLN A 169 10.89 -5.61 -21.49
C GLN A 169 12.22 -5.46 -20.74
N LEU A 170 12.20 -4.68 -19.66
CA LEU A 170 13.38 -4.48 -18.82
C LEU A 170 13.92 -5.84 -18.36
N ASP A 171 15.24 -6.00 -18.33
CA ASP A 171 15.95 -7.22 -17.92
C ASP A 171 16.51 -7.09 -16.48
N LYS A 172 16.70 -8.21 -15.76
CA LYS A 172 17.22 -8.18 -14.37
C LYS A 172 18.66 -7.62 -14.29
N SER A 173 19.45 -7.78 -15.34
CA SER A 173 20.83 -7.25 -15.43
C SER A 173 20.90 -5.73 -15.29
N TYR A 174 19.81 -5.00 -15.57
CA TYR A 174 19.75 -3.55 -15.42
C TYR A 174 19.47 -3.08 -14.00
N ALA A 175 19.16 -3.97 -13.05
CA ALA A 175 18.76 -3.56 -11.70
C ALA A 175 19.85 -2.73 -11.01
N ASN A 176 21.12 -3.16 -11.10
CA ASN A 176 22.25 -2.43 -10.53
C ASN A 176 22.42 -1.05 -11.16
N PHE A 177 22.24 -0.94 -12.48
CA PHE A 177 22.31 0.34 -13.19
C PHE A 177 21.17 1.28 -12.78
N ILE A 178 19.94 0.78 -12.74
CA ILE A 178 18.79 1.60 -12.32
C ILE A 178 18.96 2.03 -10.86
N ASN A 179 19.55 1.18 -10.01
CA ASN A 179 19.86 1.53 -8.63
C ASN A 179 20.96 2.61 -8.53
N SER A 180 22.01 2.52 -9.35
CA SER A 180 23.14 3.45 -9.28
C SER A 180 22.76 4.89 -9.64
N ILE A 181 21.75 5.07 -10.50
CA ILE A 181 21.23 6.39 -10.88
C ILE A 181 20.13 6.92 -9.95
N TRP A 182 19.68 6.14 -8.95
CA TRP A 182 18.66 6.61 -8.02
C TRP A 182 19.29 7.50 -6.93
N PRO A 183 18.95 8.80 -6.85
CA PRO A 183 19.53 9.71 -5.86
C PRO A 183 19.24 9.31 -4.41
N HIS A 184 18.15 8.58 -4.16
CA HIS A 184 17.72 8.15 -2.82
C HIS A 184 17.94 6.65 -2.57
N ARG A 185 18.90 6.02 -3.27
CA ARG A 185 19.25 4.62 -3.02
C ARG A 185 19.77 4.41 -1.60
N TYR A 186 19.54 3.22 -1.08
CA TYR A 186 20.00 2.76 0.23
C TYR A 186 20.58 1.33 0.11
N GLU A 187 21.19 0.81 1.18
CA GLU A 187 21.76 -0.54 1.18
C GLU A 187 20.72 -1.59 0.76
N ASP A 188 21.08 -2.54 -0.11
CA ASP A 188 20.20 -3.58 -0.69
C ASP A 188 19.03 -3.07 -1.58
N SER A 189 19.01 -1.80 -1.98
CA SER A 189 17.96 -1.27 -2.86
C SER A 189 17.93 -1.89 -4.27
N GLU A 190 19.04 -2.45 -4.75
CA GLU A 190 19.12 -3.26 -5.97
C GLU A 190 18.47 -4.64 -5.80
N ILE A 191 18.52 -5.22 -4.59
CA ILE A 191 17.82 -6.44 -4.23
C ILE A 191 16.32 -6.16 -4.23
N HIS A 192 15.85 -5.05 -3.67
CA HIS A 192 14.43 -4.67 -3.74
C HIS A 192 13.92 -4.50 -5.18
N ARG A 193 14.75 -3.92 -6.07
CA ARG A 193 14.40 -3.73 -7.49
C ARG A 193 14.44 -5.03 -8.31
N THR A 194 15.16 -6.06 -7.85
CA THR A 194 15.13 -7.42 -8.42
C THR A 194 14.05 -8.31 -7.80
N PHE A 195 13.76 -8.17 -6.50
CA PHE A 195 12.73 -8.90 -5.75
C PHE A 195 11.31 -8.43 -6.08
N ASN A 196 11.11 -7.15 -6.43
CA ASN A 196 9.84 -6.64 -6.95
C ASN A 196 9.47 -7.14 -8.36
N ARG A 197 10.24 -8.09 -8.90
CA ARG A 197 9.97 -8.72 -10.20
C ARG A 197 9.53 -10.16 -10.14
N ASP A 198 9.36 -10.74 -8.96
CA ASP A 198 8.41 -11.84 -8.91
C ASP A 198 6.95 -11.36 -8.99
N GLU A 199 6.61 -10.10 -8.66
CA GLU A 199 5.44 -9.43 -9.26
C GLU A 199 5.31 -7.93 -8.94
N ARG A 200 5.07 -7.14 -10.00
CA ARG A 200 4.07 -6.08 -10.10
C ARG A 200 3.96 -5.00 -9.01
N LEU A 201 4.87 -4.79 -8.06
CA LEU A 201 4.70 -3.78 -6.99
C LEU A 201 4.52 -2.32 -7.50
N LEU A 202 5.16 -1.97 -8.62
CA LEU A 202 4.90 -0.69 -9.31
C LEU A 202 3.87 -0.81 -10.45
N ARG A 203 3.61 -2.02 -10.94
CA ARG A 203 2.57 -2.22 -11.96
C ARG A 203 1.17 -2.32 -11.39
N SER A 204 1.00 -2.53 -10.09
CA SER A 204 -0.30 -2.62 -9.41
C SER A 204 -0.89 -1.24 -9.16
N ILE A 205 -0.09 -0.31 -8.66
CA ILE A 205 -0.50 1.10 -8.51
C ILE A 205 -0.88 1.70 -9.88
N PHE A 206 -0.27 1.19 -10.97
CA PHE A 206 -0.58 1.56 -12.36
C PHE A 206 -1.27 0.46 -13.19
N LYS A 207 -1.87 -0.57 -12.55
CA LYS A 207 -2.66 -1.58 -13.28
C LYS A 207 -4.05 -1.03 -13.48
N ILE A 208 -4.13 -0.09 -14.41
CA ILE A 208 -5.30 0.04 -15.24
C ILE A 208 -5.47 -1.33 -15.91
N ASN A 209 -6.63 -1.95 -15.66
CA ASN A 209 -6.93 -3.31 -16.10
C ASN A 209 -6.53 -3.51 -17.56
N ARG A 210 -5.93 -4.65 -17.86
CA ARG A 210 -5.83 -5.21 -19.20
C ARG A 210 -6.81 -6.36 -19.26
#